data_AF-A0A2V8I468-F1
#
_entry.id   AF-A0A2V8I468-F1
#
_cell.length_a   1.000
_cell.length_b   1.000
_cell.length_c   1.000
_cell.angle_alpha   90.00
_cell.angle_beta   90.00
_cell.angle_gamma   90.00
#
_symmetry.space_group_name_H-M   'P 1'
#
loop_
_entity.id
_entity.type
_entity.pdbx_description
1 polymer ?
#
loop_
_entity_poly.entity_id
_entity_poly.type
_entity_poly.pdbx_seq_one_letter_code
_entity_poly.pdbx_strand_id
1 'polypeptide(L)' 'MLDLHLCDLPLRIRGTHLELRLEKLYRELAARSLDFRPHVWLAEEWFTPDGVAGFAIPFYLAHPRLMKLERAQML' A
#
# COMPACT_ATOMS: atom_id res chain seq x y z
N MET A 1 -5.87 20.36 -13.85
CA MET A 1 -5.23 20.41 -12.52
C MET A 1 -5.91 19.37 -11.64
N LEU A 2 -5.18 18.37 -11.16
CA LEU A 2 -5.70 17.43 -10.17
C LEU A 2 -5.63 18.11 -8.79
N ASP A 3 -6.65 18.89 -8.46
CA ASP A 3 -6.84 19.56 -7.16
C ASP A 3 -7.39 18.60 -6.07
N LEU A 4 -7.09 17.30 -6.15
CA LEU A 4 -7.41 16.39 -5.05
C LEU A 4 -6.21 16.29 -4.13
N HIS A 5 -6.35 16.86 -2.93
CA HIS A 5 -5.47 16.55 -1.82
C HIS A 5 -5.52 15.04 -1.56
N LEU A 6 -4.36 14.43 -1.38
CA LEU A 6 -4.21 13.01 -1.11
C LEU A 6 -5.09 12.51 0.05
N CYS A 7 -5.31 13.41 1.01
CA CYS A 7 -6.13 13.22 2.21
C CYS A 7 -7.63 13.04 1.92
N ASP A 8 -8.13 13.54 0.78
CA ASP A 8 -9.54 13.47 0.39
C ASP A 8 -9.87 12.26 -0.48
N LEU A 9 -8.86 11.53 -0.98
CA LEU A 9 -9.14 10.26 -1.61
C LEU A 9 -9.50 9.24 -0.52
N PRO A 10 -10.65 8.54 -0.61
CA PRO A 10 -11.00 7.46 0.29
C PRO A 10 -10.13 6.21 0.01
N LEU A 11 -8.82 6.35 0.15
CA LEU A 11 -7.85 5.29 -0.07
C LEU A 11 -7.85 4.40 1.16
N ARG A 12 -8.57 3.29 1.04
CA ARG A 12 -8.57 2.22 2.04
C ARG A 12 -7.81 1.06 1.45
N ILE A 13 -6.98 0.42 2.27
CA ILE A 13 -6.38 -0.86 1.92
C ILE A 13 -7.49 -1.92 1.86
N ARG A 14 -8.46 -1.87 2.78
CA ARG A 14 -9.61 -2.78 2.83
C ARG A 14 -10.47 -2.69 1.57
N GLY A 15 -10.83 -3.85 1.01
CA GLY A 15 -11.64 -3.99 -0.19
C GLY A 15 -10.87 -3.77 -1.50
N THR A 16 -9.54 -3.63 -1.45
CA THR A 16 -8.70 -3.45 -2.64
C THR A 16 -7.83 -4.67 -2.93
N HIS A 17 -7.23 -4.74 -4.12
CA HIS A 17 -6.25 -5.77 -4.46
C HIS A 17 -5.03 -5.78 -3.53
N LEU A 18 -4.76 -4.68 -2.82
CA LEU A 18 -3.70 -4.60 -1.83
C LEU A 18 -3.99 -5.46 -0.60
N GLU A 19 -5.23 -5.50 -0.13
CA GLU A 19 -5.63 -6.37 0.99
C GLU A 19 -5.37 -7.84 0.64
N LEU A 20 -5.77 -8.29 -0.55
CA LEU A 20 -5.53 -9.67 -0.99
C LEU A 20 -4.03 -10.04 -1.02
N ARG A 21 -3.18 -9.08 -1.43
CA ARG A 21 -1.72 -9.25 -1.45
C ARG A 21 -1.15 -9.29 -0.03
N LEU A 22 -1.65 -8.45 0.87
CA LEU A 22 -1.27 -8.43 2.29
C LEU A 22 -1.70 -9.72 3.00
N GLU A 23 -2.92 -10.19 2.77
CA GLU A 23 -3.40 -11.47 3.29
C GLU A 23 -2.57 -12.65 2.79
N LYS A 24 -2.14 -12.60 1.52
CA LYS A 24 -1.20 -13.59 1.00
C LYS A 24 0.15 -13.53 1.72
N LEU A 25 0.72 -12.33 1.88
CA LEU A 25 1.97 -12.12 2.62
C LEU A 25 1.88 -12.67 4.05
N TYR A 26 0.83 -12.31 4.80
CA TYR A 26 0.64 -12.79 6.16
C TYR A 26 0.45 -14.31 6.23
N ARG A 27 -0.23 -14.92 5.24
CA ARG A 27 -0.33 -16.39 5.14
C ARG A 27 1.01 -17.05 4.88
N GLU A 28 1.85 -16.48 4.00
CA GLU A 28 3.18 -17.02 3.72
C GLU A 28 4.12 -16.88 4.92
N LEU A 29 4.01 -15.79 5.69
CA LEU A 29 4.74 -15.61 6.95
C LEU A 29 4.29 -16.64 8.00
N ALA A 30 2.98 -16.78 8.18
CA ALA A 30 2.41 -17.76 9.12
C ALA A 30 2.77 -19.21 8.73
N ALA A 31 2.78 -19.54 7.44
CA ALA A 31 3.19 -20.85 6.94
C ALA A 31 4.67 -21.17 7.22
N ARG A 32 5.49 -20.15 7.46
CA ARG A 32 6.89 -20.26 7.87
C ARG A 32 7.10 -20.17 9.38
N SER A 33 6.02 -20.24 10.17
CA SER A 33 6.03 -20.06 11.63
C SER A 33 6.61 -18.71 12.07
N LEU A 34 6.51 -17.69 11.22
CA LEU A 34 6.88 -16.32 11.56
C LEU A 34 5.64 -15.63 12.13
N ASP A 35 5.60 -15.41 13.44
CA ASP A 35 4.59 -14.57 14.10
C ASP A 35 4.92 -13.08 13.88
N PHE A 36 5.13 -12.72 12.62
CA PHE A 36 5.48 -11.38 12.18
C PHE A 36 4.36 -10.83 11.32
N ARG A 37 3.70 -9.77 11.79
CA ARG A 37 2.67 -9.06 11.05
C ARG A 37 3.11 -7.62 10.85
N PRO A 38 3.78 -7.31 9.73
CA PRO A 38 4.20 -5.94 9.47
C PRO A 38 3.00 -5.00 9.46
N HIS A 39 3.14 -3.84 10.11
CA HIS A 39 2.18 -2.75 9.99
C HIS A 39 2.30 -2.14 8.60
N VAL A 40 1.15 -1.88 7.96
CA VAL A 40 1.13 -1.40 6.58
C VAL A 40 0.19 -0.22 6.47
N TRP A 41 0.69 0.87 5.92
CA TRP A 41 -0.04 2.12 5.71
C TRP A 41 0.26 2.67 4.32
N LEU A 42 -0.59 3.59 3.88
CA LEU A 42 -0.41 4.26 2.59
C LEU A 42 0.47 5.49 2.77
N ALA A 43 1.41 5.69 1.85
CA ALA A 43 2.24 6.89 1.78
C ALA A 43 2.49 7.30 0.33
N GLU A 44 3.24 8.38 0.11
CA GLU A 44 3.67 8.81 -1.22
C GLU A 44 4.65 7.81 -1.86
N GLU A 45 5.55 7.26 -1.05
CA GLU A 45 6.66 6.44 -1.52
C GLU A 45 6.76 5.13 -0.73
N TRP A 46 7.50 4.17 -1.29
CA TRP A 46 7.81 2.92 -0.58
C TRP A 46 8.95 3.18 0.40
N PHE A 47 8.68 3.05 1.70
CA PHE A 47 9.73 3.14 2.72
C PHE A 47 9.39 2.30 3.94
N THR A 48 10.43 1.95 4.69
CA THR A 48 10.34 1.27 5.97
C THR A 48 10.93 2.21 7.02
N PRO A 49 10.12 2.75 7.96
CA PRO A 49 10.66 3.59 9.02
C PRO A 49 11.52 2.76 9.97
N ASP A 50 12.59 3.39 10.47
CA ASP A 50 13.44 2.79 11.47
C ASP A 50 12.67 2.59 12.79
N GLY A 51 12.83 1.44 13.42
CA GLY A 51 12.14 1.10 14.68
C GLY A 51 10.68 0.64 14.55
N VAL A 52 10.13 0.55 13.33
CA VAL A 52 8.77 0.03 13.10
C VAL A 52 8.84 -1.27 12.31
N ALA A 53 8.21 -2.32 12.86
CA ALA A 53 7.95 -3.57 12.16
C ALA A 53 6.85 -3.36 11.11
N GLY A 54 7.15 -2.64 10.02
CA GLY A 54 6.14 -2.26 9.03
C GLY A 54 6.71 -1.45 7.88
N PHE A 55 5.93 -1.30 6.83
CA PHE A 55 6.34 -0.57 5.64
C PHE A 55 5.18 0.23 5.05
N ALA A 56 5.55 1.35 4.44
CA ALA A 56 4.66 2.21 3.71
C ALA A 56 4.52 1.71 2.27
N ILE A 57 3.28 1.68 1.78
CA ILE A 57 2.96 1.34 0.40
C ILE A 57 2.52 2.60 -0.32
N PRO A 58 3.02 2.85 -1.54
CA PRO A 58 2.57 3.98 -2.33
C PRO A 58 1.06 3.98 -2.57
N PHE A 59 0.42 5.12 -2.30
CA PHE A 59 -1.03 5.28 -2.31
C PHE A 59 -1.65 5.00 -3.69
N TYR A 60 -0.89 5.23 -4.78
CA TYR A 60 -1.39 5.00 -6.13
C TYR A 60 -1.66 3.51 -6.41
N LEU A 61 -1.01 2.60 -5.67
CA LEU A 61 -1.27 1.16 -5.74
C LEU A 61 -2.63 0.78 -5.14
N ALA A 62 -3.22 1.63 -4.30
CA ALA A 62 -4.54 1.40 -3.69
C ALA A 62 -5.68 1.54 -4.69
N HIS A 63 -5.44 2.12 -5.88
CA HIS A 63 -6.50 2.28 -6.87
C HIS A 63 -6.00 2.10 -8.32
N PRO A 64 -6.63 1.25 -9.14
CA PRO A 64 -6.18 0.97 -10.50
C PRO A 64 -6.18 2.22 -11.41
N ARG A 65 -7.03 3.22 -11.13
CA ARG A 65 -7.01 4.51 -11.86
C ARG A 65 -5.78 5.35 -11.52
N LEU A 66 -5.29 5.30 -10.28
CA LEU A 66 -4.09 6.04 -9.88
C LEU A 66 -2.84 5.38 -10.44
N MET A 67 -2.76 4.05 -10.45
CA MET A 67 -1.68 3.33 -11.15
C MET A 67 -1.59 3.71 -12.64
N LYS A 68 -2.74 3.92 -13.29
CA LYS A 68 -2.78 4.39 -14.69
C LYS A 68 -2.34 5.85 -14.82
N LEU A 69 -2.71 6.70 -13.85
CA LEU A 69 -2.34 8.11 -13.84
C LEU A 69 -0.82 8.29 -13.64
N GLU A 70 -0.23 7.59 -12.67
CA GLU A 70 1.20 7.66 -12.41
C GLU A 70 2.01 7.17 -13.63
N ARG A 71 1.60 6.05 -14.24
CA ARG A 71 2.20 5.57 -15.50
C ARG A 71 2.09 6.57 -16.65
N ALA A 72 1.08 7.43 -16.64
CA ALA A 72 0.88 8.44 -17.68
C ALA A 72 1.64 9.75 -17.40
N GLN A 73 1.99 10.04 -16.14
CA GLN A 73 2.77 11.24 -15.76
C GLN A 73 4.29 11.01 -15.72
N MET A 74 4.75 9.76 -15.68
CA MET A 74 6.17 9.41 -15.85
C MET A 74 6.65 9.36 -17.33
N LEU A 75 5.86 9.88 -18.28
CA LEU A 75 6.20 10.00 -19.71
C LEU A 75 6.40 11.45 -20.12
#